data_AF-A0A3L6FGM8-F1
#
_entry.id   AF-A0A3L6FGM8-F1
#
_cell.length_a   1.000
_cell.length_b   1.000
_cell.length_c   1.000
_cell.angle_alpha   90.00
_cell.angle_beta   90.00
_cell.angle_gamma   90.00
#
_symmetry.space_group_name_H-M   'P 1'
#
loop_
_entity.id
_entity.type
_entity.pdbx_description
1 polymer ?
#
loop_
_entity_poly.entity_id
_entity_poly.type
_entity_poly.pdbx_seq_one_letter_code
_entity_poly.pdbx_strand_id
1 'polypeptide(L)'
;MASPSYRLAAAITAPSTGEFLVVRQPRPPSPPEEEEDYRRFVDSDLYDLPSAPLGPLEGAPRSEVAIGGADSVASRLDLSRLDVSAALDQVTYPLAELPSSFSRSVAVGSGTRGYS
;
A
#
# COMPACT_ATOMS: atom_id res chain seq x y z
N MET A 1 -10.07 14.99 -16.94
CA MET A 1 -10.30 14.61 -15.53
C MET A 1 -9.20 13.63 -15.14
N ALA A 2 -8.55 13.80 -13.99
CA ALA A 2 -7.53 12.86 -13.55
C ALA A 2 -8.17 11.49 -13.30
N SER A 3 -7.64 10.44 -13.90
CA SER A 3 -8.05 9.07 -13.60
C SER A 3 -7.73 8.78 -12.12
N PRO A 4 -8.63 8.14 -11.36
CA PRO A 4 -8.34 7.78 -9.98
C PRO A 4 -7.13 6.83 -9.92
N SER A 5 -6.14 7.18 -9.09
CA SER A 5 -4.99 6.33 -8.82
C SER A 5 -5.30 5.40 -7.64
N TYR A 6 -5.22 4.10 -7.86
CA TYR A 6 -5.39 3.11 -6.80
C TYR A 6 -4.04 2.60 -6.32
N ARG A 7 -3.96 2.23 -5.05
CA ARG A 7 -2.75 1.71 -4.42
C ARG A 7 -3.12 0.54 -3.54
N LEU A 8 -2.38 -0.56 -3.65
CA LEU A 8 -2.53 -1.74 -2.81
C LEU A 8 -1.62 -1.57 -1.60
N ALA A 9 -2.17 -1.63 -0.40
CA ALA A 9 -1.41 -1.75 0.84
C ALA A 9 -1.63 -3.15 1.43
N ALA A 10 -0.64 -3.72 2.12
CA ALA A 10 -0.77 -5.02 2.76
C ALA A 10 -0.34 -4.97 4.23
N ALA A 11 -1.16 -5.55 5.10
CA ALA A 11 -0.80 -5.83 6.48
C ALA A 11 -0.23 -7.24 6.56
N ILE A 12 1.10 -7.35 6.59
CA ILE A 12 1.80 -8.63 6.50
C ILE A 12 2.26 -9.03 7.89
N THR A 13 1.71 -10.11 8.41
CA THR A 13 1.91 -10.52 9.81
C THR A 13 2.77 -11.76 9.95
N ALA A 14 3.67 -11.77 10.95
CA ALA A 14 4.31 -12.98 11.42
C ALA A 14 3.31 -13.82 12.23
N PRO A 15 2.92 -15.03 11.80
CA PRO A 15 1.99 -15.90 12.52
C PRO A 15 2.48 -16.27 13.91
N SER A 16 3.80 -16.33 14.09
CA SER A 16 4.44 -16.75 15.34
C SER A 16 4.42 -15.68 16.43
N THR A 17 4.51 -14.40 16.06
CA THR A 17 4.62 -13.28 17.02
C THR A 17 3.41 -12.34 17.00
N GLY A 18 2.59 -12.39 15.94
CA GLY A 18 1.52 -11.42 15.71
C GLY A 18 2.02 -10.03 15.30
N GLU A 19 3.32 -9.88 15.07
CA GLU A 19 3.92 -8.63 14.61
C GLU A 19 3.60 -8.39 13.14
N PHE A 20 3.51 -7.12 12.75
CA PHE A 20 3.22 -6.71 11.38
C PHE A 20 4.41 -5.96 10.78
N LEU A 21 4.64 -6.19 9.50
CA LEU A 21 5.68 -5.50 8.76
C LEU A 21 5.23 -4.08 8.41
N VAL A 22 6.10 -3.12 8.70
CA VAL A 22 5.94 -1.71 8.33
C VAL A 22 7.15 -1.19 7.59
N VAL A 23 6.94 -0.18 6.77
CA VAL A 23 7.98 0.53 6.03
C VAL A 23 8.06 1.96 6.54
N ARG A 24 9.28 2.48 6.69
CA ARG A 24 9.47 3.89 7.10
C ARG A 24 8.98 4.81 5.97
N GLN A 25 8.07 5.71 6.29
CA GLN A 25 7.61 6.73 5.35
C GLN A 25 8.75 7.73 5.07
N PRO A 26 8.88 8.21 3.82
CA PRO A 26 9.79 9.31 3.53
C PRO A 26 9.35 10.56 4.30
N ARG A 27 10.31 11.27 4.88
CA ARG A 27 10.00 12.51 5.59
C ARG A 27 9.42 13.54 4.61
N PRO A 28 8.40 14.30 5.05
CA PRO A 28 7.93 15.42 4.26
C PRO A 28 9.08 16.40 4.01
N PRO A 29 9.03 17.15 2.88
CA PRO A 29 9.99 18.22 2.67
C PRO A 29 9.89 19.25 3.80
N SER A 30 11.03 19.84 4.16
CA SER A 30 11.06 20.85 5.21
C SER A 30 10.09 22.00 4.89
N PRO A 31 9.41 22.55 5.91
CA PRO A 31 8.50 23.67 5.73
C PRO A 31 9.20 24.88 5.08
N PRO A 32 8.45 25.76 4.39
CA PRO A 32 8.99 26.93 3.69
C PRO A 32 9.72 27.90 4.64
N GLU A 33 10.55 28.79 4.09
CA GLU A 33 11.38 29.69 4.91
C GLU A 33 10.57 30.65 5.76
N GLU A 34 9.35 30.97 5.34
CA GLU A 34 8.40 31.81 6.08
C GLU A 34 7.91 31.17 7.40
N GLU A 35 8.22 29.88 7.61
CA GLU A 35 7.83 29.07 8.77
C GLU A 35 9.05 28.65 9.62
N GLU A 36 9.99 29.57 9.87
CA GLU A 36 11.20 29.32 10.70
C GLU A 36 10.89 28.71 12.07
N ASP A 37 9.80 29.16 12.72
CA ASP A 37 9.34 28.64 14.01
C ASP A 37 8.89 27.17 13.95
N TYR A 38 8.57 26.65 12.76
CA TYR A 38 8.23 25.24 12.55
C TYR A 38 9.46 24.41 12.19
N ARG A 39 10.48 25.01 11.56
CA ARG A 39 11.75 24.34 11.20
C ARG A 39 12.56 23.86 12.41
N ARG A 40 12.29 24.40 13.61
CA ARG A 40 12.92 23.95 14.87
C ARG A 40 12.40 22.60 15.37
N PHE A 41 11.25 22.14 14.86
CA PHE A 41 10.70 20.83 15.23
C PHE A 41 11.25 19.77 14.28
N VAL A 42 11.72 18.67 14.86
CA VAL A 42 12.17 17.50 14.11
C VAL A 42 10.99 16.55 13.98
N ASP A 43 10.60 16.25 12.73
CA ASP A 43 9.58 15.26 12.48
C ASP A 43 10.02 13.87 12.96
N SER A 44 9.09 13.20 13.65
CA SER A 44 9.28 11.80 14.03
C SER A 44 9.30 10.91 12.79
N ASP A 45 10.05 9.81 12.86
CA ASP A 45 9.98 8.80 11.81
C ASP A 45 8.59 8.15 11.83
N LEU A 46 7.84 8.32 10.73
CA LEU A 46 6.55 7.68 10.54
C LEU A 46 6.72 6.33 9.84
N TYR A 47 5.85 5.40 10.17
CA TYR A 47 5.84 4.05 9.60
C TYR A 47 4.46 3.76 9.03
N ASP A 48 4.41 3.04 7.91
CA ASP A 48 3.18 2.73 7.20
C ASP A 48 3.24 1.31 6.62
N LEU A 49 2.11 0.83 6.14
CA LEU A 49 2.03 -0.47 5.49
C LEU A 49 2.76 -0.45 4.13
N PRO A 50 3.43 -1.55 3.77
CA PRO A 50 4.02 -1.69 2.44
C PRO A 50 2.92 -1.55 1.38
N SER A 51 3.17 -0.68 0.40
CA SER A 51 2.17 -0.37 -0.63
C SER A 51 2.75 -0.13 -2.01
N ALA A 52 2.07 -0.63 -3.03
CA ALA A 52 2.44 -0.51 -4.43
C ALA A 52 1.29 0.09 -5.27
N PRO A 53 1.59 0.86 -6.32
CA PRO A 53 0.58 1.36 -7.24
C PRO A 53 -0.14 0.21 -7.94
N LEU A 54 -1.47 0.31 -8.06
CA LEU A 54 -2.28 -0.61 -8.85
C LEU A 54 -2.35 -0.07 -10.28
N GLY A 55 -1.61 -0.71 -11.17
CA GLY A 55 -1.65 -0.41 -12.60
C GLY A 55 -2.90 -1.01 -13.27
N PRO A 56 -3.38 -0.40 -14.36
CA PRO A 56 -4.35 -1.05 -15.23
C PRO A 56 -3.74 -2.33 -15.82
N LEU A 57 -4.53 -3.38 -15.91
CA LEU A 57 -4.10 -4.63 -16.53
C LEU A 57 -4.03 -4.43 -18.06
N GLU A 58 -2.83 -4.53 -18.65
CA GLU A 58 -2.65 -4.48 -20.10
C GLU A 58 -3.04 -5.83 -20.71
N GLY A 59 -4.32 -6.01 -21.05
CA GLY A 59 -4.82 -7.17 -21.79
C GLY A 59 -6.05 -7.84 -21.19
N ALA A 60 -6.17 -9.16 -21.38
CA ALA A 60 -7.30 -9.94 -20.88
C ALA A 60 -7.29 -10.00 -19.34
N PRO A 61 -8.46 -9.91 -18.66
CA PRO A 61 -8.55 -9.96 -17.21
C PRO A 61 -7.93 -11.26 -16.67
N ARG A 62 -6.83 -11.12 -15.95
CA ARG A 62 -6.10 -12.20 -15.26
C ARG A 62 -5.80 -11.74 -13.84
N SER A 63 -6.83 -11.70 -13.00
CA SER A 63 -6.58 -11.73 -11.56
C SER A 63 -6.74 -13.18 -11.11
N GLU A 64 -5.66 -13.95 -11.20
CA GLU A 64 -5.59 -15.32 -10.68
C GLU A 64 -5.50 -15.35 -9.13
N VAL A 65 -5.31 -14.18 -8.53
CA VAL A 65 -5.23 -14.00 -7.07
C VAL A 65 -6.64 -13.95 -6.48
N ALA A 66 -6.96 -14.94 -5.64
CA ALA A 66 -8.17 -14.93 -4.82
C ALA A 66 -8.01 -13.94 -3.65
N ILE A 67 -8.82 -12.88 -3.64
CA ILE A 67 -8.81 -11.86 -2.59
C ILE A 67 -10.07 -12.02 -1.76
N GLY A 68 -9.91 -12.42 -0.49
CA GLY A 68 -11.02 -12.49 0.46
C GLY A 68 -11.62 -11.09 0.69
N GLY A 69 -12.94 -10.98 0.61
CA GLY A 69 -13.65 -9.70 0.82
C GLY A 69 -13.63 -8.74 -0.37
N ALA A 70 -13.14 -9.17 -1.54
CA ALA A 70 -13.20 -8.39 -2.79
C ALA A 70 -14.62 -7.95 -3.16
N ASP A 71 -15.63 -8.76 -2.82
CA ASP A 71 -17.05 -8.46 -3.09
C ASP A 71 -17.51 -7.16 -2.43
N SER A 72 -16.95 -6.82 -1.26
CA SER A 72 -17.28 -5.58 -0.53
C SER A 72 -16.81 -4.32 -1.26
N VAL A 73 -15.79 -4.43 -2.11
CA VAL A 73 -15.24 -3.32 -2.89
C VAL A 73 -15.60 -3.37 -4.37
N ALA A 74 -16.19 -4.47 -4.85
CA ALA A 74 -16.56 -4.68 -6.26
C ALA A 74 -17.51 -3.61 -6.82
N SER A 75 -18.34 -3.00 -5.97
CA SER A 75 -19.24 -1.89 -6.37
C SER A 75 -18.51 -0.56 -6.66
N ARG A 76 -17.28 -0.40 -6.16
CA ARG A 76 -16.48 0.83 -6.25
C ARG A 76 -15.19 0.65 -7.07
N LEU A 77 -14.69 -0.58 -7.15
CA LEU A 77 -13.42 -0.91 -7.79
C LEU A 77 -13.53 -2.26 -8.50
N ASP A 78 -13.37 -2.23 -9.82
CA ASP A 78 -13.29 -3.45 -10.62
C ASP A 78 -11.85 -3.99 -10.58
N LEU A 79 -11.60 -4.89 -9.63
CA LEU A 79 -10.29 -5.54 -9.44
C LEU A 79 -9.89 -6.42 -10.63
N SER A 80 -10.84 -6.85 -11.48
CA SER A 80 -10.52 -7.66 -12.67
C SER A 80 -9.73 -6.90 -13.74
N ARG A 81 -9.75 -5.57 -13.68
CA ARG A 81 -9.07 -4.66 -14.59
C ARG A 81 -7.73 -4.13 -14.07
N LEU A 82 -7.32 -4.58 -12.88
CA LEU A 82 -6.10 -4.12 -12.23
C LEU A 82 -5.10 -5.27 -12.10
N ASP A 83 -3.83 -4.94 -12.28
CA ASP A 83 -2.75 -5.91 -12.06
C ASP A 83 -2.42 -6.02 -10.56
N VAL A 84 -3.28 -6.76 -9.85
CA VAL A 84 -3.09 -7.01 -8.42
C VAL A 84 -1.88 -7.92 -8.18
N SER A 85 -1.58 -8.84 -9.09
CA SER A 85 -0.45 -9.76 -8.94
C SER A 85 0.88 -9.00 -8.94
N ALA A 86 1.10 -8.13 -9.93
CA ALA A 86 2.32 -7.32 -9.99
C ALA A 86 2.45 -6.37 -8.78
N ALA A 87 1.34 -5.79 -8.31
CA ALA A 87 1.35 -4.95 -7.11
C ALA A 87 1.68 -5.77 -5.85
N LEU A 88 1.16 -6.99 -5.71
CA LEU A 88 1.51 -7.88 -4.61
C LEU A 88 2.97 -8.30 -4.64
N ASP A 89 3.50 -8.59 -5.81
CA ASP A 89 4.91 -8.93 -5.97
C ASP A 89 5.78 -7.75 -5.56
N GLN A 90 5.45 -6.51 -5.93
CA GLN A 90 6.19 -5.32 -5.45
C GLN A 90 6.12 -5.15 -3.93
N VAL A 91 4.95 -5.35 -3.32
CA VAL A 91 4.73 -5.19 -1.87
C VAL A 91 5.52 -6.24 -1.08
N THR A 92 5.77 -7.40 -1.67
CA THR A 92 6.35 -8.56 -0.97
C THR A 92 7.73 -8.97 -1.49
N TYR A 93 8.21 -8.37 -2.57
CA TYR A 93 9.58 -8.54 -3.04
C TYR A 93 10.60 -8.27 -1.92
N PRO A 94 10.43 -7.25 -1.06
CA PRO A 94 11.30 -7.07 0.11
C PRO A 94 11.23 -8.23 1.12
N LEU A 95 10.17 -9.05 1.08
CA LEU A 95 9.98 -10.21 1.94
C LEU A 95 10.52 -11.51 1.34
N ALA A 96 10.86 -11.54 0.05
CA ALA A 96 11.45 -12.73 -0.58
C ALA A 96 12.82 -13.10 0.04
N GLU A 97 13.44 -12.15 0.74
CA GLU A 97 14.66 -12.35 1.53
C GLU A 97 14.39 -12.69 3.01
N LEU A 98 13.13 -12.68 3.47
CA LEU A 98 12.78 -13.03 4.85
C LEU A 98 12.63 -14.55 5.03
N PRO A 99 12.97 -15.09 6.22
CA PRO A 99 12.78 -16.50 6.52
C PRO A 99 11.30 -16.91 6.39
N SER A 100 11.08 -18.18 6.06
CA SER A 100 9.80 -18.83 5.72
C SER A 100 8.73 -18.84 6.83
N SER A 101 8.87 -18.06 7.89
CA SER A 101 7.90 -17.98 8.98
C SER A 101 6.76 -16.99 8.74
N PHE A 102 6.83 -16.07 7.78
CA PHE A 102 5.79 -15.07 7.54
C PHE A 102 4.63 -15.60 6.67
N SER A 103 3.38 -15.41 7.12
CA SER A 103 2.19 -15.69 6.28
C SER A 103 1.72 -14.43 5.56
N ARG A 104 1.46 -14.54 4.25
CA ARG A 104 0.95 -13.46 3.40
C ARG A 104 -0.57 -13.32 3.60
N SER A 105 -1.01 -12.19 4.17
CA SER A 105 -2.41 -11.75 4.15
C SER A 105 -2.48 -10.33 3.57
N VAL A 106 -3.51 -10.05 2.77
CA VAL A 106 -3.65 -8.80 2.00
C VAL A 106 -4.97 -8.16 2.38
N ALA A 107 -4.94 -6.92 2.86
CA ALA A 107 -6.12 -6.15 3.22
C ALA A 107 -6.15 -4.84 2.42
N VAL A 108 -7.16 -4.67 1.57
CA VAL A 108 -7.29 -3.49 0.67
C VAL A 108 -7.96 -2.35 1.42
N GLY A 109 -7.22 -1.27 1.70
CA GLY A 109 -7.75 -0.04 2.30
C GLY A 109 -7.97 1.07 1.26
N SER A 110 -9.18 1.63 1.17
CA SER A 110 -9.49 2.74 0.28
C SER A 110 -9.15 4.08 0.95
N GLY A 111 -8.06 4.74 0.53
CA GLY A 111 -7.69 6.08 0.96
C GLY A 111 -8.24 7.15 0.00
N THR A 112 -9.32 7.85 0.38
CA THR A 112 -9.76 9.06 -0.31
C THR A 112 -9.00 10.26 0.25
N ARG A 113 -7.98 10.76 -0.47
CA ARG A 113 -7.39 12.08 -0.18
C ARG A 113 -8.30 13.17 -0.79
N GLY A 114 -9.11 13.78 0.07
CA GLY A 114 -9.74 15.07 -0.24
C GLY A 114 -8.74 16.19 0.08
N TYR A 115 -8.39 16.98 -0.92
CA TYR A 115 -7.82 18.31 -0.71
C TYR A 115 -9.01 19.29 -0.62
N SER A 116 -9.06 20.07 0.46
CA SER A 116 -9.90 21.27 0.60
C SER A 116 -8.99 22.48 0.69
#